data_AF-A0A2E2Y9B8-F1
#
_entry.id   AF-A0A2E2Y9B8-F1
#
_cell.length_a   1.000
_cell.length_b   1.000
_cell.length_c   1.000
_cell.angle_alpha   90.00
_cell.angle_beta   90.00
_cell.angle_gamma   90.00
#
_symmetry.space_group_name_H-M   'P 1'
#
loop_
_entity.id
_entity.type
_entity.pdbx_description
1 polymer ?
#
loop_
_entity_poly.entity_id
_entity_poly.type
_entity_poly.pdbx_seq_one_letter_code
_entity_poly.pdbx_strand_id
1 'polypeptide(L)'
;MKILLTGVAVVSFSFAVAQGTSSNLRRVSREVEKTMSITSDIIDGVMTYAKEKKITPLIEEQFSIWRKSNRSFSRLDEPEEQQLVKVATESLGEITELTSSNLRDWLNEDPRSGYGHTYVSQIEVLFANISKEIEVYASLFDINVRESQIVKRFSAQMELVAYTKEMKSGAAEVDSLVSFLQNELGTSDLDKLYAAQKLLIKSLSVHIRDYGEELFYNGQTDLYEAYQKYYLELLELTTADLLADLTKMKYDLIEFNSIASSTESSARKTLSFFDNELRLLAKREGRFVKKNLPKPPKK
;
A
#
# COMPACT_ATOMS: atom_id res chain seq x y z
N MET A 1 4.62 24.45 1.35
CA MET A 1 6.03 24.57 0.91
C MET A 1 7.01 24.00 1.96
N LYS A 2 7.20 22.69 1.94
CA LYS A 2 8.41 22.01 2.43
C LYS A 2 8.80 21.04 1.34
N ILE A 3 10.03 21.17 0.89
CA ILE A 3 10.70 20.32 -0.08
C ILE A 3 10.71 18.89 0.48
N LEU A 4 9.83 18.04 -0.03
CA LEU A 4 9.96 16.58 0.00
C LEU A 4 9.77 16.05 -1.42
N LEU A 5 10.57 16.62 -2.32
CA LEU A 5 11.24 15.87 -3.37
C LEU A 5 12.12 14.81 -2.71
N THR A 6 11.52 13.75 -2.16
CA THR A 6 12.18 12.47 -2.02
C THR A 6 11.63 11.63 -3.14
N GLY A 7 12.45 11.53 -4.19
CA GLY A 7 12.09 10.91 -5.45
C GLY A 7 11.40 9.59 -5.22
N VAL A 8 10.16 9.50 -5.70
CA VAL A 8 9.79 8.33 -6.48
C VAL A 8 10.77 8.36 -7.64
N ALA A 9 11.91 7.69 -7.46
CA ALA A 9 12.62 7.16 -8.61
C ALA A 9 11.54 6.37 -9.34
N VAL A 10 11.00 6.95 -10.42
CA VAL A 10 10.34 6.16 -11.44
C VAL A 10 11.46 5.23 -11.87
N VAL A 11 11.52 4.05 -11.25
CA VAL A 11 12.31 2.94 -11.74
C VAL A 11 11.65 2.65 -13.08
N SER A 12 12.16 3.35 -14.09
CA SER A 12 11.80 3.15 -15.47
C SER A 12 12.35 1.78 -15.77
N PHE A 13 11.52 0.75 -15.51
CA PHE A 13 11.92 -0.63 -15.68
C PHE A 13 12.15 -0.86 -17.18
N SER A 14 13.41 -0.78 -17.60
CA SER A 14 13.82 -1.21 -18.91
C SER A 14 14.12 -2.70 -18.84
N PHE A 15 13.16 -3.52 -18.40
CA PHE A 15 13.30 -4.96 -18.57
C PHE A 15 13.19 -5.25 -20.01
N ALA A 16 14.26 -5.84 -20.50
CA ALA A 16 14.38 -5.85 -21.89
C ALA A 16 15.00 -7.20 -22.35
N VAL A 17 14.36 -7.84 -23.33
CA VAL A 17 14.71 -9.18 -23.81
C VAL A 17 15.92 -9.09 -24.73
N ALA A 18 16.98 -9.85 -24.42
CA ALA A 18 18.21 -9.93 -25.20
C ALA A 18 17.96 -10.14 -26.71
N GLN A 19 18.52 -9.26 -27.56
CA GLN A 19 18.82 -9.51 -28.98
C GLN A 19 20.33 -9.75 -29.12
N GLY A 20 20.75 -10.99 -29.39
CA GLY A 20 22.17 -11.36 -29.48
C GLY A 20 22.62 -12.38 -28.43
N THR A 21 23.83 -12.94 -28.61
CA THR A 21 24.38 -14.26 -28.22
C THR A 21 24.38 -14.71 -26.75
N SER A 22 23.78 -14.00 -25.79
CA SER A 22 23.65 -14.54 -24.41
C SER A 22 22.33 -15.32 -24.25
N SER A 23 22.40 -16.63 -24.51
CA SER A 23 21.32 -17.60 -24.22
C SER A 23 20.81 -17.48 -22.78
N ASN A 24 21.71 -17.14 -21.86
CA ASN A 24 21.49 -17.25 -20.44
C ASN A 24 20.81 -16.01 -19.84
N LEU A 25 21.13 -14.77 -20.27
CA LEU A 25 20.37 -13.58 -19.87
C LEU A 25 18.90 -13.71 -20.27
N ARG A 26 18.64 -14.24 -21.47
CA ARG A 26 17.28 -14.51 -21.96
C ARG A 26 16.57 -15.55 -21.09
N ARG A 27 17.31 -16.54 -20.61
CA ARG A 27 16.80 -17.58 -19.71
C ARG A 27 16.46 -16.99 -18.34
N VAL A 28 17.36 -16.21 -17.73
CA VAL A 28 17.12 -15.52 -16.45
C VAL A 28 15.91 -14.60 -16.57
N SER A 29 15.90 -13.72 -17.57
CA SER A 29 14.81 -12.77 -17.81
C SER A 29 13.46 -13.48 -17.95
N ARG A 30 13.38 -14.57 -18.72
CA ARG A 30 12.14 -15.34 -18.90
C ARG A 30 11.64 -15.95 -17.59
N GLU A 31 12.52 -16.47 -16.75
CA GLU A 31 12.12 -17.07 -15.46
C GLU A 31 11.68 -16.00 -14.44
N VAL A 32 12.35 -14.85 -14.44
CA VAL A 32 11.96 -13.67 -13.66
C VAL A 32 10.58 -13.18 -14.10
N GLU A 33 10.34 -13.04 -15.41
CA GLU A 33 9.04 -12.62 -15.96
C GLU A 33 7.89 -13.54 -15.57
N LYS A 34 8.10 -14.87 -15.55
CA LYS A 34 7.07 -15.82 -15.08
C LYS A 34 6.70 -15.57 -13.63
N THR A 35 7.70 -15.39 -12.77
CA THR A 35 7.49 -15.13 -11.34
C THR A 35 6.86 -13.75 -11.14
N MET A 36 7.27 -12.74 -11.89
CA MET A 36 6.67 -11.41 -11.87
C MET A 36 5.22 -11.44 -12.33
N SER A 37 4.88 -12.20 -13.38
CA SER A 37 3.51 -12.30 -13.86
C SER A 37 2.55 -12.83 -12.79
N ILE A 38 2.91 -13.92 -12.11
CA ILE A 38 2.05 -14.47 -11.05
C ILE A 38 2.04 -13.58 -9.81
N THR A 39 3.16 -12.94 -9.48
CA THR A 39 3.23 -12.00 -8.35
C THR A 39 2.38 -10.76 -8.63
N SER A 40 2.35 -10.27 -9.86
CA SER A 40 1.46 -9.19 -10.32
C SER A 40 -0.01 -9.56 -10.15
N ASP A 41 -0.40 -10.81 -10.39
CA ASP A 41 -1.78 -11.29 -10.16
C ASP A 41 -2.10 -11.41 -8.65
N ILE A 42 -1.11 -11.77 -7.82
CA ILE A 42 -1.25 -11.76 -6.36
C ILE A 42 -1.44 -10.33 -5.85
N ILE A 43 -0.67 -9.37 -6.37
CA ILE A 43 -0.78 -7.94 -6.04
C ILE A 43 -2.17 -7.39 -6.37
N ASP A 44 -2.76 -7.76 -7.51
CA ASP A 44 -4.15 -7.40 -7.83
C ASP A 44 -5.12 -7.86 -6.72
N GLY A 45 -4.91 -9.09 -6.21
CA GLY A 45 -5.69 -9.65 -5.11
C GLY A 45 -5.49 -8.86 -3.81
N VAL A 46 -4.24 -8.58 -3.45
CA VAL A 46 -3.89 -7.82 -2.23
C VAL A 46 -4.49 -6.42 -2.27
N MET A 47 -4.31 -5.71 -3.38
CA MET A 47 -4.76 -4.32 -3.55
C MET A 47 -6.29 -4.18 -3.65
N THR A 48 -7.00 -5.28 -3.93
CA THR A 48 -8.48 -5.30 -3.99
C THR A 48 -9.13 -6.03 -2.81
N TYR A 49 -8.35 -6.40 -1.79
CA TYR A 49 -8.82 -7.14 -0.61
C TYR A 49 -9.53 -8.45 -0.99
N ALA A 50 -8.97 -9.18 -1.95
CA ALA A 50 -9.52 -10.47 -2.36
C ALA A 50 -9.45 -11.48 -1.21
N LYS A 51 -10.44 -12.38 -1.16
CA LYS A 51 -10.49 -13.45 -0.16
C LYS A 51 -9.30 -14.38 -0.32
N GLU A 52 -8.77 -14.87 0.80
CA GLU A 52 -7.66 -15.85 0.87
C GLU A 52 -7.80 -16.96 -0.18
N LYS A 53 -8.97 -17.63 -0.25
CA LYS A 53 -9.28 -18.71 -1.21
C LYS A 53 -9.00 -18.39 -2.69
N LYS A 54 -8.97 -17.11 -3.08
CA LYS A 54 -8.64 -16.68 -4.44
C LYS A 54 -7.13 -16.50 -4.64
N ILE A 55 -6.41 -16.12 -3.59
CA ILE A 55 -4.97 -15.84 -3.65
C ILE A 55 -4.17 -17.11 -3.37
N THR A 56 -4.61 -18.01 -2.48
CA THR A 56 -3.90 -19.26 -2.16
C THR A 56 -3.47 -20.07 -3.39
N PRO A 57 -4.32 -20.27 -4.43
CA PRO A 57 -3.89 -20.98 -5.63
C PRO A 57 -2.75 -20.27 -6.39
N LEU A 58 -2.73 -18.93 -6.38
CA LEU A 58 -1.67 -18.14 -7.01
C LEU A 58 -0.36 -18.25 -6.22
N ILE A 59 -0.42 -18.32 -4.89
CA ILE A 59 0.75 -18.55 -4.02
C ILE A 59 1.37 -19.92 -4.35
N GLU A 60 0.54 -20.96 -4.46
CA GLU A 60 1.00 -22.31 -4.81
C GLU A 60 1.60 -22.36 -6.23
N GLU A 61 0.99 -21.65 -7.19
CA GLU A 61 1.52 -21.50 -8.54
C GLU A 61 2.87 -20.77 -8.55
N GLN A 62 3.00 -19.66 -7.82
CA GLN A 62 4.24 -18.91 -7.67
C GLN A 62 5.36 -19.80 -7.11
N PHE A 63 5.06 -20.58 -6.07
CA PHE A 63 6.04 -21.52 -5.51
C PHE A 63 6.45 -22.62 -6.51
N SER A 64 5.52 -23.13 -7.30
CA SER A 64 5.80 -24.10 -8.37
C SER A 64 6.67 -23.52 -9.48
N ILE A 65 6.39 -22.28 -9.90
CA ILE A 65 7.19 -21.53 -10.88
C ILE A 65 8.60 -21.33 -10.33
N TRP A 66 8.72 -20.81 -9.11
CA TRP A 66 10.01 -20.59 -8.45
C TRP A 66 10.86 -21.86 -8.38
N ARG A 67 10.29 -23.01 -7.96
CA ARG A 67 11.05 -24.28 -7.95
C ARG A 67 11.56 -24.69 -9.33
N LYS A 68 10.86 -24.34 -10.42
CA LYS A 68 11.32 -24.61 -11.78
C LYS A 68 12.40 -23.61 -12.20
N SER A 69 12.22 -22.33 -11.87
CA SER A 69 13.18 -21.26 -12.13
C SER A 69 14.50 -21.49 -11.38
N ASN A 70 14.46 -21.84 -10.10
CA ASN A 70 15.65 -22.15 -9.30
C ASN A 70 16.43 -23.36 -9.87
N ARG A 71 15.74 -24.43 -10.27
CA ARG A 71 16.37 -25.56 -11.00
C ARG A 71 16.91 -25.16 -12.38
N SER A 72 16.37 -24.11 -12.98
CA SER A 72 16.87 -23.56 -14.22
C SER A 72 18.17 -22.81 -13.98
N PHE A 73 18.20 -21.95 -12.97
CA PHE A 73 19.34 -21.14 -12.54
C PHE A 73 20.51 -21.98 -12.07
N SER A 74 20.26 -23.09 -11.36
CA SER A 74 21.32 -24.01 -10.92
C SER A 74 22.09 -24.69 -12.06
N ARG A 75 21.66 -24.52 -13.32
CA ARG A 75 22.34 -25.03 -14.52
C ARG A 75 23.11 -23.93 -15.26
N LEU A 76 23.18 -22.73 -14.70
CA LEU A 76 23.98 -21.61 -15.20
C LEU A 76 25.19 -21.50 -14.28
N ASP A 77 26.33 -22.04 -14.73
CA ASP A 77 27.58 -22.15 -13.96
C ASP A 77 28.71 -21.26 -14.51
N GLU A 78 28.41 -20.45 -15.52
CA GLU A 78 29.36 -19.52 -16.13
C GLU A 78 29.75 -18.40 -15.15
N PRO A 79 31.07 -18.14 -14.92
CA PRO A 79 31.56 -17.17 -13.93
C PRO A 79 31.02 -15.75 -14.13
N GLU A 80 30.85 -15.37 -15.40
CA GLU A 80 30.37 -14.07 -15.84
C GLU A 80 28.93 -13.76 -15.39
N GLU A 81 28.15 -14.80 -15.07
CA GLU A 81 26.72 -14.70 -14.76
C GLU A 81 26.40 -14.96 -13.29
N GLN A 82 27.39 -15.38 -12.51
CA GLN A 82 27.20 -15.80 -11.12
C GLN A 82 26.51 -14.73 -10.28
N GLN A 83 26.86 -13.45 -10.48
CA GLN A 83 26.26 -12.35 -9.76
C GLN A 83 24.77 -12.16 -10.13
N LEU A 84 24.45 -12.13 -11.43
CA LEU A 84 23.06 -12.01 -11.91
C LEU A 84 22.21 -13.19 -11.42
N VAL A 85 22.71 -14.41 -11.57
CA VAL A 85 22.03 -15.63 -11.15
C VAL A 85 21.83 -15.65 -9.63
N LYS A 86 22.83 -15.23 -8.86
CA LYS A 86 22.74 -15.13 -7.40
C LYS A 86 21.65 -14.15 -6.99
N VAL A 87 21.69 -12.91 -7.49
CA VAL A 87 20.68 -11.89 -7.12
C VAL A 87 19.28 -12.30 -7.56
N ALA A 88 19.13 -12.87 -8.76
CA ALA A 88 17.84 -13.41 -9.21
C ALA A 88 17.36 -14.55 -8.32
N THR A 89 18.25 -15.44 -7.89
CA THR A 89 17.90 -16.57 -7.02
C THR A 89 17.48 -16.09 -5.62
N GLU A 90 18.28 -15.24 -5.00
CA GLU A 90 18.01 -14.70 -3.66
C GLU A 90 16.71 -13.88 -3.65
N SER A 91 16.57 -12.95 -4.60
CA SER A 91 15.40 -12.06 -4.65
C SER A 91 14.10 -12.80 -4.96
N LEU A 92 14.10 -13.74 -5.92
CA LEU A 92 12.91 -14.55 -6.20
C LEU A 92 12.59 -15.52 -5.05
N GLY A 93 13.61 -16.03 -4.36
CA GLY A 93 13.44 -16.82 -3.14
C GLY A 93 12.74 -16.02 -2.05
N GLU A 94 13.22 -14.82 -1.76
CA GLU A 94 12.63 -13.92 -0.76
C GLU A 94 11.20 -13.49 -1.14
N ILE A 95 10.94 -13.21 -2.43
CA ILE A 95 9.57 -12.96 -2.93
C ILE A 95 8.65 -14.14 -2.58
N THR A 96 9.08 -15.38 -2.82
CA THR A 96 8.26 -16.54 -2.48
C THR A 96 8.09 -16.76 -0.98
N GLU A 97 9.10 -16.43 -0.17
CA GLU A 97 9.02 -16.50 1.28
C GLU A 97 7.98 -15.50 1.80
N LEU A 98 8.13 -14.21 1.49
CA LEU A 98 7.18 -13.15 1.87
C LEU A 98 5.74 -13.48 1.48
N THR A 99 5.57 -14.08 0.31
CA THR A 99 4.25 -14.45 -0.23
C THR A 99 3.66 -15.68 0.47
N SER A 100 4.49 -16.64 0.89
CA SER A 100 4.03 -17.92 1.47
C SER A 100 3.91 -17.92 3.00
N SER A 101 4.62 -17.01 3.69
CA SER A 101 4.50 -16.77 5.13
C SER A 101 3.63 -15.54 5.41
N ASN A 102 4.25 -14.37 5.47
CA ASN A 102 3.66 -13.15 6.01
C ASN A 102 2.39 -12.72 5.30
N LEU A 103 2.36 -12.81 3.95
CA LEU A 103 1.14 -12.50 3.21
C LEU A 103 0.03 -13.51 3.50
N ARG A 104 0.37 -14.80 3.60
CA ARG A 104 -0.62 -15.84 3.88
C ARG A 104 -1.23 -15.69 5.27
N ASP A 105 -0.41 -15.36 6.26
CA ASP A 105 -0.87 -15.08 7.62
C ASP A 105 -1.79 -13.85 7.64
N TRP A 106 -1.38 -12.78 6.97
CA TRP A 106 -2.20 -11.57 6.83
C TRP A 106 -3.54 -11.81 6.12
N LEU A 107 -3.57 -12.67 5.09
CA LEU A 107 -4.81 -13.03 4.39
C LEU A 107 -5.81 -13.79 5.28
N ASN A 108 -5.33 -14.45 6.33
CA ASN A 108 -6.16 -15.11 7.34
C ASN A 108 -6.69 -14.13 8.40
N GLU A 109 -6.08 -12.95 8.52
CA GLU A 109 -6.52 -11.86 9.39
C GLU A 109 -7.47 -10.89 8.67
N ASP A 110 -7.63 -9.64 9.13
CA ASP A 110 -8.39 -8.62 8.40
C ASP A 110 -7.52 -8.01 7.29
N PRO A 111 -7.82 -8.28 5.99
CA PRO A 111 -7.04 -7.77 4.86
C PRO A 111 -7.16 -6.26 4.67
N ARG A 112 -7.91 -5.53 5.52
CA ARG A 112 -7.96 -4.06 5.47
C ARG A 112 -6.80 -3.38 6.20
N SER A 113 -5.97 -4.13 6.92
CA SER A 113 -4.81 -3.56 7.60
C SER A 113 -3.77 -3.04 6.60
N GLY A 114 -2.87 -2.16 7.05
CA GLY A 114 -1.87 -1.50 6.20
C GLY A 114 -0.82 -2.43 5.58
N TYR A 115 -0.78 -3.70 5.96
CA TYR A 115 0.28 -4.63 5.54
C TYR A 115 0.30 -4.88 4.02
N GLY A 116 -0.84 -4.81 3.33
CA GLY A 116 -0.87 -4.99 1.87
C GLY A 116 0.06 -4.02 1.13
N HIS A 117 0.09 -2.74 1.52
CA HIS A 117 1.02 -1.75 0.96
C HIS A 117 2.49 -2.05 1.30
N THR A 118 2.75 -2.58 2.49
CA THR A 118 4.09 -3.01 2.93
C THR A 118 4.60 -4.17 2.09
N TYR A 119 3.77 -5.21 1.91
CA TYR A 119 4.08 -6.36 1.07
C TYR A 119 4.45 -5.89 -0.34
N VAL A 120 3.61 -5.08 -0.98
CA VAL A 120 3.88 -4.58 -2.34
C VAL A 120 5.18 -3.77 -2.40
N SER A 121 5.45 -2.93 -1.41
CA SER A 121 6.71 -2.14 -1.34
C SER A 121 7.94 -3.06 -1.25
N GLN A 122 7.86 -4.18 -0.51
CA GLN A 122 8.97 -5.15 -0.42
C GLN A 122 9.17 -5.88 -1.74
N ILE A 123 8.09 -6.30 -2.40
CA ILE A 123 8.15 -6.97 -3.71
C ILE A 123 8.75 -6.06 -4.79
N GLU A 124 8.39 -4.76 -4.78
CA GLU A 124 8.96 -3.76 -5.68
C GLU A 124 10.49 -3.71 -5.59
N VAL A 125 11.03 -3.62 -4.37
CA VAL A 125 12.47 -3.57 -4.11
C VAL A 125 13.18 -4.83 -4.64
N LEU A 126 12.60 -6.01 -4.39
CA LEU A 126 13.19 -7.28 -4.83
C LEU A 126 13.23 -7.40 -6.36
N PHE A 127 12.17 -7.00 -7.07
CA PHE A 127 12.22 -6.96 -8.53
C PHE A 127 13.13 -5.85 -9.08
N ALA A 128 13.23 -4.70 -8.41
CA ALA A 128 14.16 -3.64 -8.79
C ALA A 128 15.62 -4.09 -8.69
N ASN A 129 15.98 -4.86 -7.66
CA ASN A 129 17.32 -5.44 -7.52
C ASN A 129 17.67 -6.35 -8.71
N ILE A 130 16.75 -7.25 -9.10
CA ILE A 130 16.95 -8.13 -10.27
C ILE A 130 17.09 -7.31 -11.55
N SER A 131 16.25 -6.28 -11.72
CA SER A 131 16.25 -5.43 -12.92
C SER A 131 17.57 -4.71 -13.10
N LYS A 132 18.10 -4.15 -12.00
CA LYS A 132 19.39 -3.48 -11.98
C LYS A 132 20.52 -4.42 -12.40
N GLU A 133 20.52 -5.66 -11.93
CA GLU A 133 21.54 -6.63 -12.32
C GLU A 133 21.39 -7.08 -13.78
N ILE A 134 20.17 -7.19 -14.30
CA ILE A 134 19.92 -7.44 -15.73
C ILE A 134 20.48 -6.29 -16.59
N GLU A 135 20.26 -5.04 -16.18
CA GLU A 135 20.78 -3.86 -16.89
C GLU A 135 22.31 -3.79 -16.84
N VAL A 136 22.92 -4.10 -15.69
CA VAL A 136 24.38 -4.18 -15.53
C VAL A 136 24.95 -5.26 -16.45
N TYR A 137 24.40 -6.47 -16.41
CA TYR A 137 24.84 -7.57 -17.27
C TYR A 137 24.67 -7.21 -18.76
N ALA A 138 23.51 -6.67 -19.15
CA ALA A 138 23.27 -6.28 -20.53
C ALA A 138 24.26 -5.22 -21.02
N SER A 139 24.60 -4.25 -20.17
CA SER A 139 25.57 -3.19 -20.50
C SER A 139 27.00 -3.73 -20.63
N LEU A 140 27.40 -4.67 -19.75
CA LEU A 140 28.73 -5.28 -19.78
C LEU A 140 28.97 -6.09 -21.07
N PHE A 141 27.93 -6.71 -21.61
CA PHE A 141 28.01 -7.58 -22.78
C PHE A 141 27.42 -6.97 -24.07
N ASP A 142 27.13 -5.66 -24.06
CA ASP A 142 26.52 -4.93 -25.18
C ASP A 142 25.28 -5.62 -25.77
N ILE A 143 24.43 -6.14 -24.87
CA ILE A 143 23.23 -6.86 -25.23
C ILE A 143 22.08 -5.86 -25.36
N ASN A 144 21.40 -5.86 -26.50
CA ASN A 144 20.17 -5.10 -26.67
C ASN A 144 19.03 -5.75 -25.90
N VAL A 145 18.32 -4.94 -25.15
CA VAL A 145 17.33 -5.34 -24.17
C VAL A 145 16.01 -4.80 -24.79
N ARG A 146 14.97 -5.63 -25.03
CA ARG A 146 13.59 -5.23 -25.47
C ARG A 146 12.49 -5.21 -24.40
N GLU A 147 11.85 -4.06 -24.20
CA GLU A 147 10.71 -3.80 -23.30
C GLU A 147 9.66 -4.94 -23.13
N SER A 148 9.44 -5.36 -21.88
CA SER A 148 8.51 -6.43 -21.49
C SER A 148 7.13 -5.91 -21.08
N GLN A 149 6.05 -6.52 -21.60
CA GLN A 149 4.67 -6.14 -21.25
C GLN A 149 4.31 -6.50 -19.80
N ILE A 150 4.89 -7.56 -19.25
CA ILE A 150 4.67 -7.96 -17.85
C ILE A 150 5.25 -6.89 -16.92
N VAL A 151 6.41 -6.38 -17.29
CA VAL A 151 7.14 -5.37 -16.52
C VAL A 151 6.43 -4.03 -16.59
N LYS A 152 5.96 -3.61 -17.78
CA LYS A 152 5.12 -2.40 -17.89
C LYS A 152 3.91 -2.48 -16.97
N ARG A 153 3.22 -3.64 -16.94
CA ARG A 153 2.09 -3.85 -16.05
C ARG A 153 2.51 -3.72 -14.59
N PHE A 154 3.60 -4.37 -14.19
CA PHE A 154 4.10 -4.32 -12.83
C PHE A 154 4.45 -2.88 -12.41
N SER A 155 5.17 -2.14 -13.26
CA SER A 155 5.50 -0.72 -13.05
C SER A 155 4.24 0.13 -12.86
N ALA A 156 3.23 -0.04 -13.73
CA ALA A 156 1.96 0.67 -13.60
C ALA A 156 1.18 0.29 -12.33
N GLN A 157 1.33 -0.96 -11.84
CA GLN A 157 0.79 -1.34 -10.52
C GLN A 157 1.51 -0.59 -9.41
N MET A 158 2.84 -0.45 -9.48
CA MET A 158 3.62 0.25 -8.44
C MET A 158 3.27 1.73 -8.38
N GLU A 159 3.09 2.38 -9.54
CA GLU A 159 2.63 3.78 -9.62
C GLU A 159 1.25 3.96 -8.94
N LEU A 160 0.31 3.05 -9.21
CA LEU A 160 -1.01 3.07 -8.56
C LEU A 160 -0.89 2.86 -7.04
N VAL A 161 -0.04 1.92 -6.61
CA VAL A 161 0.17 1.62 -5.19
C VAL A 161 0.80 2.82 -4.49
N ALA A 162 1.81 3.44 -5.08
CA ALA A 162 2.47 4.63 -4.55
C ALA A 162 1.45 5.77 -4.35
N TYR A 163 0.62 6.04 -5.36
CA TYR A 163 -0.45 7.05 -5.24
C TYR A 163 -1.43 6.75 -4.11
N THR A 164 -1.95 5.52 -4.03
CA THR A 164 -2.87 5.16 -2.93
C THR A 164 -2.22 5.21 -1.55
N LYS A 165 -0.94 4.86 -1.45
CA LYS A 165 -0.16 4.91 -0.22
C LYS A 165 0.05 6.35 0.24
N GLU A 166 0.33 7.26 -0.68
CA GLU A 166 0.45 8.69 -0.38
C GLU A 166 -0.87 9.25 0.18
N MET A 167 -1.99 9.01 -0.50
CA MET A 167 -3.32 9.40 -0.02
C MET A 167 -3.62 8.86 1.38
N LYS A 168 -3.34 7.57 1.61
CA LYS A 168 -3.56 6.91 2.90
C LYS A 168 -2.64 7.43 3.99
N SER A 169 -1.41 7.81 3.66
CA SER A 169 -0.45 8.37 4.62
C SER A 169 -0.95 9.69 5.21
N GLY A 170 -1.67 10.51 4.41
CA GLY A 170 -2.32 11.72 4.91
C GLY A 170 -3.39 11.43 5.96
N ALA A 171 -4.17 10.36 5.79
CA ALA A 171 -5.20 9.98 6.77
C ALA A 171 -4.64 9.35 8.06
N ALA A 172 -3.43 8.78 8.04
CA ALA A 172 -2.88 8.05 9.18
C ALA A 172 -2.77 8.89 10.48
N GLU A 173 -2.43 10.17 10.38
CA GLU A 173 -2.38 11.08 11.54
C GLU A 173 -3.78 11.27 12.16
N VAL A 174 -4.78 11.53 11.31
CA VAL A 174 -6.19 11.69 11.70
C VAL A 174 -6.69 10.42 12.41
N ASP A 175 -6.46 9.26 11.80
CA ASP A 175 -6.91 7.97 12.32
C ASP A 175 -6.27 7.64 13.69
N SER A 176 -5.00 8.04 13.89
CA SER A 176 -4.31 7.88 15.17
C SER A 176 -4.92 8.71 16.30
N LEU A 177 -5.35 9.95 16.00
CA LEU A 177 -5.98 10.85 16.96
C LEU A 177 -7.39 10.38 17.33
N VAL A 178 -8.14 9.88 16.36
CA VAL A 178 -9.45 9.26 16.58
C VAL A 178 -9.30 8.04 17.50
N SER A 179 -8.32 7.18 17.22
CA SER A 179 -8.04 6.01 18.05
C SER A 179 -7.65 6.40 19.48
N PHE A 180 -6.84 7.45 19.65
CA PHE A 180 -6.51 8.00 20.97
C PHE A 180 -7.77 8.48 21.70
N LEU A 181 -8.62 9.26 21.04
CA LEU A 181 -9.89 9.75 21.62
C LEU A 181 -10.83 8.60 22.01
N GLN A 182 -10.90 7.53 21.23
CA GLN A 182 -11.69 6.34 21.53
C GLN A 182 -11.19 5.61 22.80
N ASN A 183 -9.86 5.53 22.97
CA ASN A 183 -9.24 4.83 24.09
C ASN A 183 -9.30 5.63 25.41
N GLU A 184 -9.14 6.95 25.33
CA GLU A 184 -9.07 7.82 26.49
C GLU A 184 -10.45 8.38 26.92
N LEU A 185 -11.52 8.02 26.23
CA LEU A 185 -12.86 8.50 26.54
C LEU A 185 -13.35 8.00 27.92
N GLY A 186 -13.93 8.90 28.71
CA GLY A 186 -14.41 8.60 30.06
C GLY A 186 -13.34 8.73 31.15
N THR A 187 -12.12 9.16 30.79
CA THR A 187 -11.08 9.52 31.75
C THR A 187 -11.35 10.90 32.39
N SER A 188 -10.83 11.13 33.60
CA SER A 188 -10.94 12.43 34.28
C SER A 188 -9.99 13.49 33.71
N ASP A 189 -9.06 13.10 32.84
CA ASP A 189 -8.08 14.00 32.21
C ASP A 189 -8.64 14.58 30.91
N LEU A 190 -9.70 15.40 31.03
CA LEU A 190 -10.35 15.99 29.86
C LEU A 190 -9.44 16.94 29.08
N ASP A 191 -8.46 17.55 29.72
CA ASP A 191 -7.54 18.46 29.04
C ASP A 191 -6.75 17.75 27.94
N LYS A 192 -6.38 16.47 28.13
CA LYS A 192 -5.81 15.62 27.07
C LYS A 192 -6.80 15.36 25.93
N LEU A 193 -8.05 15.07 26.24
CA LEU A 193 -9.09 14.83 25.22
C LEU A 193 -9.35 16.09 24.40
N TYR A 194 -9.43 17.27 25.02
CA TYR A 194 -9.54 18.55 24.32
C TYR A 194 -8.31 18.86 23.47
N ALA A 195 -7.11 18.59 23.98
CA ALA A 195 -5.89 18.79 23.22
C ALA A 195 -5.87 17.91 21.97
N ALA A 196 -6.21 16.63 22.10
CA ALA A 196 -6.31 15.70 20.98
C ALA A 196 -7.41 16.10 19.99
N GLN A 197 -8.58 16.50 20.47
CA GLN A 197 -9.69 16.99 19.64
C GLN A 197 -9.31 18.25 18.85
N LYS A 198 -8.63 19.21 19.49
CA LYS A 198 -8.15 20.42 18.83
C LYS A 198 -7.08 20.11 17.78
N LEU A 199 -6.21 19.15 18.08
CA LEU A 199 -5.18 18.69 17.14
C LEU A 199 -5.84 17.98 15.95
N LEU A 200 -6.86 17.16 16.18
CA LEU A 200 -7.66 16.51 15.14
C LEU A 200 -8.31 17.54 14.20
N ILE A 201 -8.96 18.59 14.74
CA ILE A 201 -9.49 19.70 13.92
C ILE A 201 -8.39 20.33 13.07
N LYS A 202 -7.22 20.58 13.67
CA LYS A 202 -6.10 21.21 12.98
C LYS A 202 -5.60 20.34 11.83
N SER A 203 -5.38 19.04 12.06
CA SER A 203 -4.89 18.12 11.04
C SER A 203 -5.91 17.95 9.91
N LEU A 204 -7.20 17.81 10.23
CA LEU A 204 -8.28 17.79 9.22
C LEU A 204 -8.32 19.09 8.40
N SER A 205 -8.15 20.24 9.04
CA SER A 205 -8.16 21.55 8.37
C SER A 205 -6.98 21.73 7.40
N VAL A 206 -5.82 21.12 7.68
CA VAL A 206 -4.67 21.15 6.76
C VAL A 206 -5.01 20.41 5.47
N HIS A 207 -5.50 19.17 5.58
CA HIS A 207 -5.86 18.35 4.42
C HIS A 207 -6.97 18.95 3.55
N ILE A 208 -7.89 19.73 4.13
CA ILE A 208 -8.94 20.43 3.39
C ILE A 208 -8.42 21.71 2.70
N ARG A 209 -7.43 22.39 3.29
CA ARG A 209 -6.90 23.67 2.76
C ARG A 209 -5.99 23.49 1.56
N ASP A 210 -5.30 22.35 1.44
CA ASP A 210 -4.40 22.05 0.32
C ASP A 210 -5.17 21.63 -0.96
N TYR A 211 -6.45 22.00 -1.06
CA TYR A 211 -7.32 21.82 -2.21
C TYR A 211 -6.82 22.62 -3.42
N GLY A 212 -5.96 22.01 -4.24
CA GLY A 212 -5.56 22.58 -5.53
C GLY A 212 -4.16 22.26 -6.04
N GLU A 213 -3.28 21.66 -5.22
CA GLU A 213 -1.88 21.37 -5.63
C GLU A 213 -1.59 19.88 -5.93
N GLU A 214 -2.61 19.01 -5.95
CA GLU A 214 -2.39 17.56 -6.06
C GLU A 214 -2.33 17.02 -7.49
N LEU A 215 -1.37 16.13 -7.72
CA LEU A 215 -1.20 15.37 -8.97
C LEU A 215 -2.20 14.21 -9.01
N PHE A 216 -3.34 14.42 -9.68
CA PHE A 216 -4.34 13.36 -9.88
C PHE A 216 -3.77 12.18 -10.66
N TYR A 217 -4.00 10.96 -10.17
CA TYR A 217 -3.58 9.74 -10.86
C TYR A 217 -4.26 9.61 -12.22
N ASN A 218 -3.48 9.73 -13.30
CA ASN A 218 -3.96 9.75 -14.68
C ASN A 218 -5.11 10.74 -14.91
N GLY A 219 -5.11 11.88 -14.21
CA GLY A 219 -6.16 12.90 -14.30
C GLY A 219 -7.50 12.50 -13.65
N GLN A 220 -7.55 11.41 -12.88
CA GLN A 220 -8.75 11.01 -12.14
C GLN A 220 -8.79 11.59 -10.73
N THR A 221 -9.89 12.26 -10.40
CA THR A 221 -10.12 12.89 -9.11
C THR A 221 -10.87 11.99 -8.11
N ASP A 222 -11.46 10.88 -8.57
CA ASP A 222 -12.34 10.00 -7.78
C ASP A 222 -11.79 9.64 -6.38
N LEU A 223 -10.50 9.26 -6.29
CA LEU A 223 -9.89 8.89 -5.01
C LEU A 223 -9.64 10.13 -4.14
N TYR A 224 -9.14 11.19 -4.74
CA TYR A 224 -8.89 12.46 -4.05
C TYR A 224 -10.18 13.00 -3.42
N GLU A 225 -11.26 13.07 -4.21
CA GLU A 225 -12.58 13.51 -3.76
C GLU A 225 -13.13 12.61 -2.64
N ALA A 226 -12.84 11.30 -2.68
CA ALA A 226 -13.23 10.39 -1.61
C ALA A 226 -12.55 10.72 -0.27
N TYR A 227 -11.25 11.06 -0.30
CA TYR A 227 -10.48 11.48 0.88
C TYR A 227 -10.91 12.88 1.36
N GLN A 228 -11.15 13.83 0.44
CA GLN A 228 -11.67 15.15 0.81
C GLN A 228 -13.04 15.07 1.48
N LYS A 229 -13.94 14.24 0.93
CA LYS A 229 -15.22 13.98 1.58
C LYS A 229 -15.04 13.37 2.97
N TYR A 230 -14.13 12.40 3.12
CA TYR A 230 -13.81 11.81 4.43
C TYR A 230 -13.39 12.89 5.44
N TYR A 231 -12.44 13.75 5.08
CA TYR A 231 -11.96 14.80 5.97
C TYR A 231 -13.05 15.82 6.35
N LEU A 232 -13.92 16.20 5.41
CA LEU A 232 -15.03 17.12 5.69
C LEU A 232 -16.04 16.52 6.67
N GLU A 233 -16.47 15.27 6.46
CA GLU A 233 -17.42 14.58 7.35
C GLU A 233 -16.81 14.41 8.75
N LEU A 234 -15.53 14.06 8.85
CA LEU A 234 -14.84 13.97 10.14
C LEU A 234 -14.71 15.32 10.84
N LEU A 235 -14.49 16.40 10.09
CA LEU A 235 -14.39 17.74 10.66
C LEU A 235 -15.73 18.17 11.26
N GLU A 236 -16.85 17.89 10.58
CA GLU A 236 -18.20 18.15 11.07
C GLU A 236 -18.46 17.39 12.39
N LEU A 237 -18.21 16.08 12.41
CA LEU A 237 -18.36 15.25 13.61
C LEU A 237 -17.48 15.73 14.78
N THR A 238 -16.25 16.15 14.49
CA THR A 238 -15.29 16.60 15.51
C THR A 238 -15.66 17.96 16.11
N THR A 239 -16.16 18.87 15.27
CA THR A 239 -16.42 20.27 15.66
C THR A 239 -17.81 20.46 16.27
N ALA A 240 -18.82 19.77 15.78
CA ALA A 240 -20.19 19.89 16.26
C ALA A 240 -20.46 18.94 17.41
N ASP A 241 -20.33 17.63 17.19
CA ASP A 241 -20.81 16.62 18.12
C ASP A 241 -19.80 16.32 19.22
N LEU A 242 -18.56 15.98 18.84
CA LEU A 242 -17.54 15.57 19.82
C LEU A 242 -17.18 16.71 20.78
N LEU A 243 -17.02 17.93 20.26
CA LEU A 243 -16.73 19.10 21.10
C LEU A 243 -17.86 19.38 22.09
N ALA A 244 -19.12 19.27 21.66
CA ALA A 244 -20.27 19.48 22.53
C ALA A 244 -20.33 18.43 23.65
N ASP A 245 -20.06 17.17 23.33
CA ASP A 245 -20.05 16.10 24.33
C ASP A 245 -18.88 16.24 25.32
N LEU A 246 -17.67 16.55 24.86
CA LEU A 246 -16.54 16.86 25.76
C LEU A 246 -16.84 18.08 26.66
N THR A 247 -17.58 19.06 26.14
CA THR A 247 -18.01 20.24 26.91
C THR A 247 -18.95 19.87 28.03
N LYS A 248 -19.95 19.04 27.74
CA LYS A 248 -20.86 18.50 28.77
C LYS A 248 -20.12 17.66 29.80
N MET A 249 -19.19 16.79 29.41
CA MET A 249 -18.41 16.00 30.38
C MET A 249 -17.61 16.87 31.34
N LYS A 250 -17.10 18.01 30.85
CA LYS A 250 -16.39 18.97 31.69
C LYS A 250 -17.31 19.61 32.72
N TYR A 251 -18.54 19.97 32.32
CA TYR A 251 -19.56 20.44 33.26
C TYR A 251 -19.93 19.35 34.27
N ASP A 252 -20.16 18.12 33.82
CA ASP A 252 -20.49 16.98 34.69
C ASP A 252 -19.40 16.76 35.77
N LEU A 253 -18.12 16.84 35.39
CA LEU A 253 -17.00 16.73 36.34
C LEU A 253 -16.99 17.87 37.36
N ILE A 254 -17.32 19.09 36.95
CA ILE A 254 -17.35 20.27 37.84
C ILE A 254 -18.54 20.17 38.82
N GLU A 255 -19.70 19.71 38.35
CA GLU A 255 -20.94 19.68 39.14
C GLU A 255 -21.08 18.41 40.00
N PHE A 256 -20.62 17.26 39.51
CA PHE A 256 -20.89 15.94 40.10
C PHE A 256 -19.63 15.11 40.38
N ASN A 257 -18.43 15.66 40.20
CA ASN A 257 -17.13 14.98 40.36
C ASN A 257 -16.99 13.68 39.53
N SER A 258 -17.87 13.44 38.57
CA SER A 258 -17.92 12.23 37.74
C SER A 258 -18.57 12.55 36.40
N ILE A 259 -18.20 11.80 35.36
CA ILE A 259 -18.79 11.97 34.02
C ILE A 259 -20.13 11.24 33.95
N ALA A 260 -21.17 11.90 33.45
CA ALA A 260 -22.45 11.24 33.26
C ALA A 260 -22.37 10.17 32.16
N SER A 261 -22.88 8.97 32.46
CA SER A 261 -22.86 7.83 31.53
C SER A 261 -23.59 8.13 30.21
N SER A 262 -24.62 8.98 30.23
CA SER A 262 -25.32 9.45 29.04
C SER A 262 -24.44 10.29 28.12
N THR A 263 -23.61 11.18 28.69
CA THR A 263 -22.70 12.03 27.94
C THR A 263 -21.56 11.21 27.35
N GLU A 264 -21.00 10.28 28.13
CA GLU A 264 -19.99 9.34 27.65
C GLU A 264 -20.51 8.47 26.50
N SER A 265 -21.71 7.91 26.65
CA SER A 265 -22.35 7.10 25.62
C SER A 265 -22.60 7.87 24.33
N SER A 266 -23.00 9.16 24.43
CA SER A 266 -23.13 10.05 23.28
C SER A 266 -21.79 10.22 22.54
N ALA A 267 -20.71 10.52 23.25
CA ALA A 267 -19.40 10.67 22.64
C ALA A 267 -18.88 9.35 22.01
N ARG A 268 -19.12 8.20 22.66
CA ARG A 268 -18.81 6.88 22.08
C ARG A 268 -19.55 6.67 20.76
N LYS A 269 -20.82 7.07 20.71
CA LYS A 269 -21.62 6.99 19.48
C LYS A 269 -21.06 7.91 18.39
N THR A 270 -20.68 9.14 18.72
CA THR A 270 -20.04 10.07 17.78
C THR A 270 -18.74 9.47 17.21
N LEU A 271 -17.87 8.94 18.08
CA LEU A 271 -16.63 8.30 17.65
C LEU A 271 -16.85 7.03 16.81
N SER A 272 -17.97 6.32 16.99
CA SER A 272 -18.33 5.18 16.11
C SER A 272 -18.69 5.59 14.67
N PHE A 273 -19.07 6.85 14.44
CA PHE A 273 -19.28 7.34 13.08
C PHE A 273 -17.98 7.52 12.31
N PHE A 274 -16.86 7.76 13.00
CA PHE A 274 -15.54 7.81 12.36
C PHE A 274 -15.18 6.45 11.76
N ASP A 275 -15.45 5.35 12.46
CA ASP A 275 -15.22 3.99 11.95
C ASP A 275 -16.07 3.70 10.70
N ASN A 276 -17.29 4.25 10.66
CA ASN A 276 -18.17 4.12 9.49
C ASN A 276 -17.61 4.86 8.28
N GLU A 277 -17.15 6.11 8.48
CA GLU A 277 -16.54 6.91 7.42
C GLU A 277 -15.22 6.29 6.92
N LEU A 278 -14.38 5.78 7.83
CA LEU A 278 -13.17 5.04 7.47
C LEU A 278 -13.50 3.79 6.63
N ARG A 279 -14.55 3.06 7.01
CA ARG A 279 -15.02 1.90 6.23
C ARG A 279 -15.57 2.29 4.85
N LEU A 280 -16.23 3.44 4.74
CA LEU A 280 -16.69 3.96 3.46
C LEU A 280 -15.53 4.40 2.58
N LEU A 281 -14.52 5.06 3.16
CA LEU A 281 -13.29 5.45 2.48
C LEU A 281 -12.57 4.22 1.90
N ALA A 282 -12.35 3.18 2.70
CA ALA A 282 -11.72 1.94 2.25
C ALA A 282 -12.49 1.27 1.09
N LYS A 283 -13.83 1.36 1.08
CA LYS A 283 -14.64 0.87 -0.06
C LYS A 283 -14.45 1.71 -1.32
N ARG A 284 -14.34 3.03 -1.19
CA ARG A 284 -14.09 3.94 -2.33
C ARG A 284 -12.69 3.71 -2.90
N GLU A 285 -11.68 3.57 -2.05
CA GLU A 285 -10.31 3.21 -2.42
C GLU A 285 -10.27 1.88 -3.19
N GLY A 286 -10.87 0.81 -2.64
CA GLY A 286 -10.90 -0.48 -3.32
C GLY A 286 -11.60 -0.45 -4.68
N ARG A 287 -12.62 0.41 -4.87
CA ARG A 287 -13.28 0.62 -6.17
C ARG A 287 -12.37 1.37 -7.14
N PHE A 288 -11.70 2.41 -6.67
CA PHE A 288 -10.75 3.18 -7.46
C PHE A 288 -9.60 2.31 -7.95
N VAL A 289 -8.99 1.55 -7.05
CA VAL A 289 -7.91 0.61 -7.38
C VAL A 289 -8.39 -0.40 -8.43
N LYS A 290 -9.52 -1.07 -8.18
CA LYS A 290 -10.06 -2.08 -9.12
C LYS A 290 -10.34 -1.51 -10.52
N LYS A 291 -10.74 -0.24 -10.62
CA LYS A 291 -10.99 0.45 -11.90
C LYS A 291 -9.68 0.76 -12.65
N ASN A 292 -8.60 1.03 -11.91
CA ASN A 292 -7.33 1.52 -12.44
C ASN A 292 -6.20 0.48 -12.51
N LEU A 293 -6.42 -0.74 -12.01
CA LEU A 293 -5.46 -1.82 -12.14
C LEU A 293 -5.17 -2.12 -13.63
N PRO A 294 -3.88 -2.16 -14.03
CA PRO A 294 -3.51 -2.47 -15.39
C PRO A 294 -3.86 -3.92 -15.74
N LYS A 295 -4.44 -4.10 -16.93
CA LYS A 295 -4.90 -5.42 -17.38
C LYS A 295 -3.72 -6.37 -17.59
N PRO A 296 -3.88 -7.67 -17.30
CA PRO A 296 -2.88 -8.67 -17.62
C PRO A 296 -2.60 -8.67 -19.13
N PRO A 297 -1.33 -8.78 -19.55
CA PRO A 297 -1.00 -8.92 -20.97
C PRO A 297 -1.61 -10.20 -21.54
N LYS A 298 -1.98 -10.16 -22.84
CA LYS A 298 -2.49 -11.35 -23.53
C LYS A 298 -1.36 -12.40 -23.60
N LYS A 299 -1.65 -13.61 -23.12
CA LYS A 299 -0.75 -14.77 -23.20
C LYS A 299 -0.66 -15.31 -24.63
#